data_AF-A0A099Y0P0-F1
#
_entry.id   AF-A0A099Y0P0-F1
#
_cell.length_a   1.000
_cell.length_b   1.000
_cell.length_c   1.000
_cell.angle_alpha   90.00
_cell.angle_beta   90.00
_cell.angle_gamma   90.00
#
_symmetry.space_group_name_H-M   'P 1'
#
loop_
_entity.id
_entity.type
_entity.pdbx_description
1 polymer ?
#
loop_
_entity_poly.entity_id
_entity_poly.type
_entity_poly.pdbx_seq_one_letter_code
_entity_poly.pdbx_strand_id
1 'polypeptide(L)' 'MKLFKKTYWLIYPVLLVLFLFIFDQIYTTDNFLLKVGICGPLAYILSPRKKIIENQTGKFKQITWIFLKNSIILDK' A
#
# COMPACT_ATOMS: atom_id res chain seq x y z
N MET A 1 -15.94 6.17 5.02
CA MET A 1 -14.52 6.51 5.26
C MET A 1 -13.94 5.96 6.58
N LYS A 2 -14.70 5.74 7.67
CA LYS A 2 -14.16 5.15 8.93
C LYS A 2 -13.50 3.78 8.75
N LEU A 3 -14.13 2.87 7.99
CA LEU A 3 -13.57 1.54 7.70
C LEU A 3 -12.20 1.63 7.02
N PHE A 4 -12.08 2.43 5.95
CA PHE A 4 -10.81 2.60 5.23
C PHE A 4 -9.68 3.08 6.15
N LYS A 5 -9.96 4.02 7.07
CA LYS A 5 -9.00 4.48 8.10
C LYS A 5 -8.57 3.36 9.07
N LYS A 6 -9.29 2.24 9.18
CA LYS A 6 -8.95 1.12 10.05
C LYS A 6 -8.29 -0.03 9.26
N THR A 7 -8.72 -0.25 8.02
CA THR A 7 -8.30 -1.40 7.20
C THR A 7 -7.21 -1.08 6.17
N TYR A 8 -6.80 0.18 5.97
CA TYR A 8 -5.77 0.49 4.96
C TYR A 8 -4.45 -0.25 5.17
N TRP A 9 -4.10 -0.61 6.42
CA TRP A 9 -2.89 -1.36 6.73
C TRP A 9 -2.93 -2.78 6.17
N LEU A 10 -4.12 -3.37 6.05
CA LEU A 10 -4.33 -4.71 5.50
C LEU A 10 -4.22 -4.75 3.97
N ILE A 11 -4.25 -3.59 3.30
CA ILE A 11 -4.16 -3.52 1.84
C ILE A 11 -2.77 -3.97 1.36
N TYR A 12 -1.70 -3.67 2.11
CA TYR A 12 -0.35 -4.10 1.77
C TYR A 12 -0.18 -5.64 1.74
N PRO A 13 -0.48 -6.40 2.82
CA PRO A 13 -0.36 -7.85 2.78
C PRO A 13 -1.30 -8.49 1.76
N VAL A 14 -2.50 -7.95 1.55
CA VAL A 14 -3.41 -8.42 0.50
C VAL A 14 -2.81 -8.25 -0.90
N LEU A 15 -2.23 -7.08 -1.21
CA LEU A 15 -1.55 -6.84 -2.47
C LEU A 15 -0.32 -7.74 -2.65
N LEU A 16 0.43 -7.96 -1.58
CA LEU A 16 1.61 -8.81 -1.62
C LEU A 16 1.24 -10.26 -1.95
N VAL A 17 0.22 -10.82 -1.29
CA VAL A 17 -0.28 -12.17 -1.59
C VAL A 17 -0.84 -12.24 -3.01
N LEU A 18 -1.59 -11.21 -3.44
CA LEU A 18 -2.11 -11.14 -4.80
C LEU A 18 -0.99 -11.15 -5.86
N PHE A 19 0.07 -10.36 -5.65
CA PHE A 19 1.19 -10.34 -6.58
C PHE A 19 2.00 -11.62 -6.56
N LEU A 20 2.23 -12.23 -5.40
CA LEU A 20 2.86 -13.55 -5.32
C LEU A 20 2.04 -14.61 -6.06
N PHE A 21 0.71 -14.61 -5.90
CA PHE A 21 -0.17 -15.53 -6.60
C PHE A 21 -0.11 -15.34 -8.12
N ILE A 22 -0.20 -14.09 -8.60
CA ILE A 22 -0.08 -13.78 -10.02
C ILE A 22 1.30 -14.17 -10.56
N PHE A 23 2.37 -13.88 -9.81
CA PHE A 23 3.74 -14.22 -10.20
C PHE A 23 3.93 -15.73 -10.32
N ASP A 24 3.31 -16.52 -9.44
CA ASP A 24 3.35 -17.98 -9.48
C ASP A 24 2.65 -18.55 -10.73
N GLN A 25 1.57 -17.92 -11.17
CA GLN A 25 0.85 -18.31 -12.40
C GLN A 25 1.62 -17.95 -13.68
N ILE A 26 2.37 -16.86 -13.67
CA ILE A 26 3.11 -16.38 -14.85
C ILE A 26 4.52 -17.00 -14.92
N TYR A 27 5.15 -17.23 -13.77
CA TYR A 27 6.54 -17.61 -13.68
C TYR A 27 6.77 -18.70 -12.63
N THR A 28 7.01 -19.91 -13.12
CA THR A 28 7.35 -21.06 -12.28
C THR A 28 8.82 -20.97 -11.87
N THR A 29 9.06 -20.37 -10.70
CA THR A 29 10.39 -20.36 -10.08
C THR A 29 10.33 -20.86 -8.65
N ASP A 30 11.32 -21.67 -8.26
CA ASP A 30 11.43 -22.19 -6.90
C ASP A 30 12.11 -21.20 -5.96
N ASN A 31 12.67 -20.12 -6.51
CA ASN A 31 13.40 -19.14 -5.71
C ASN A 31 12.44 -18.15 -5.05
N PHE A 32 12.06 -18.47 -3.81
CA PHE A 32 11.20 -17.62 -2.98
C PHE A 32 11.78 -16.22 -2.77
N LEU A 33 13.10 -16.09 -2.66
CA LEU A 33 13.78 -14.80 -2.46
C LEU A 33 13.55 -13.86 -3.66
N LEU A 34 13.60 -14.38 -4.88
CA LEU A 34 13.33 -13.60 -6.10
C LEU A 34 11.86 -13.17 -6.16
N LYS A 35 10.93 -14.07 -5.83
CA LYS A 35 9.49 -13.76 -5.81
C LYS A 35 9.18 -12.62 -4.86
N VAL A 36 9.64 -12.71 -3.61
CA VAL A 36 9.42 -11.68 -2.59
C VAL A 36 10.18 -10.40 -2.93
N GLY A 37 11.40 -10.52 -3.47
CA GLY A 37 12.23 -9.40 -3.89
C GLY A 37 11.61 -8.53 -4.98
N ILE A 38 10.83 -9.13 -5.90
CA ILE A 38 10.12 -8.40 -6.97
C ILE A 38 8.72 -7.96 -6.51
N CYS A 39 7.96 -8.87 -5.90
CA CYS A 39 6.57 -8.61 -5.51
C CYS A 39 6.44 -7.65 -4.33
N GLY A 40 7.40 -7.67 -3.39
CA GLY A 40 7.43 -6.80 -2.22
C GLY A 40 7.47 -5.31 -2.58
N PRO A 41 8.46 -4.85 -3.38
CA PRO A 41 8.52 -3.47 -3.84
C PRO A 41 7.29 -3.05 -4.65
N LEU A 42 6.76 -3.91 -5.52
CA LEU A 42 5.54 -3.66 -6.28
C LEU A 42 4.34 -3.44 -5.34
N ALA A 43 4.12 -4.35 -4.39
CA ALA A 43 3.08 -4.22 -3.36
C ALA A 43 3.25 -2.94 -2.55
N TYR A 44 4.49 -2.59 -2.21
CA TYR A 44 4.80 -1.41 -1.42
C TYR A 44 4.45 -0.12 -2.17
N ILE A 45 4.85 -0.01 -3.44
CA ILE A 45 4.58 1.17 -4.27
C ILE A 45 3.08 1.37 -4.46
N LEU A 46 2.34 0.29 -4.75
CA LEU A 46 0.90 0.33 -4.95
C LEU A 46 0.09 0.41 -3.66
N SER A 47 0.68 0.21 -2.48
CA SER A 47 -0.04 0.30 -1.21
C SER A 47 -0.37 1.74 -0.81
N PRO A 48 -1.47 1.97 -0.05
CA PRO A 48 -1.79 3.29 0.48
C PRO A 48 -0.75 3.71 1.52
N ARG A 49 -0.22 4.92 1.38
CA ARG A 49 0.84 5.45 2.25
C ARG A 49 0.32 6.58 3.13
N LYS A 50 0.77 6.59 4.38
CA LYS A 50 0.58 7.73 5.28
C LYS A 50 1.60 8.81 4.93
N LYS A 51 1.13 10.03 4.71
CA LYS A 51 1.97 11.20 4.56
C LYS A 51 1.58 12.21 5.62
N ILE A 52 2.57 12.72 6.35
CA ILE A 52 2.39 13.83 7.28
C ILE A 52 2.64 15.09 6.47
N ILE A 53 1.67 15.99 6.41
CA ILE A 53 1.85 17.33 5.85
C ILE A 53 1.87 18.32 7.01
N GLU A 54 2.90 19.14 7.05
CA GLU A 54 2.95 20.33 7.89
C GLU A 54 2.36 21.50 7.11
N ASN A 55 1.30 22.10 7.65
CA ASN A 55 0.78 23.37 7.17
C ASN A 55 0.98 24.43 8.27
N GLN A 56 0.81 25.71 7.92
CA GLN A 56 0.99 26.86 8.82
C GLN A 56 0.12 26.79 10.09
N THR A 57 -0.93 25.97 10.09
CA THR A 57 -1.89 25.79 11.19
C THR A 57 -1.70 24.48 11.97
N GLY A 58 -0.76 23.59 11.59
CA GLY A 58 -0.50 22.34 12.31
C GLY A 58 -0.07 21.14 11.45
N LYS A 59 0.19 20.01 12.11
CA LYS A 59 0.57 18.72 11.50
C LYS A 59 -0.68 17.90 11.16
N PHE A 60 -0.96 17.70 9.87
CA PHE A 60 -2.08 16.88 9.42
C PHE A 60 -1.59 15.54 8.87
N LYS A 61 -2.18 14.44 9.35
CA LYS A 61 -1.95 13.10 8.79
C LYS A 61 -2.92 12.89 7.62
N GLN A 62 -2.41 12.55 6.46
CA GLN A 62 -3.22 12.15 5.31
C GLN A 62 -2.83 10.76 4.80
N ILE A 63 -3.78 10.06 4.21
CA ILE A 63 -3.52 8.87 3.40
C ILE A 63 -3.51 9.29 1.94
N THR A 64 -2.42 8.97 1.25
CA THR A 64 -2.27 9.12 -0.19
C THR A 64 -2.17 7.74 -0.82
N TRP A 65 -2.89 7.52 -1.91
CA TRP A 65 -2.89 6.25 -2.63
C TRP A 65 -3.02 6.51 -4.13
N ILE A 66 -2.34 5.71 -4.95
CA ILE A 66 -2.32 5.90 -6.41
C ILE A 66 -3.73 5.80 -7.01
N PHE A 67 -4.59 4.95 -6.42
CA PHE A 67 -5.97 4.78 -6.84
C PHE A 67 -6.94 5.81 -6.24
N LEU A 68 -6.51 6.61 -5.26
CA LEU A 68 -7.34 7.67 -4.67
C LEU A 68 -7.08 9.00 -5.38
N LYS A 69 -8.09 9.49 -6.11
CA LYS A 69 -8.06 10.81 -6.77
C LYS A 69 -7.84 11.96 -5.77
N ASN A 70 -8.39 11.84 -4.55
CA ASN A 70 -8.25 12.82 -3.47
C ASN A 70 -7.63 12.16 -2.23
N SER A 71 -6.70 12.84 -1.57
CA SER A 71 -6.12 12.35 -0.31
C SER A 71 -7.15 12.38 0.83
N ILE A 72 -7.07 11.41 1.73
CA ILE A 72 -7.99 11.30 2.86
C ILE A 72 -7.31 11.83 4.12
N ILE A 73 -7.85 12.90 4.71
CA ILE A 73 -7.36 13.48 5.96
C ILE A 73 -7.77 12.57 7.13
N LEU A 74 -6.77 12.10 7.89
CA LEU A 74 -6.97 11.21 9.04
C LEU A 74 -7.35 11.97 10.30
N ASP A 75 -6.70 13.10 10.54
CA ASP A 75 -6.79 13.92 11.77
C ASP A 75 -6.82 15.39 11.38
N LYS A 76 -7.67 16.18 12.05
CA LYS A 76 -7.67 17.65 12.04
C LYS A 76 -7.48 18.12 13.46
#